data_AF-S6UCI4-F1
#
_entry.id   AF-S6UCI4-F1
#
_cell.length_a   1.000
_cell.length_b   1.000
_cell.length_c   1.000
_cell.angle_alpha   90.00
_cell.angle_beta   90.00
_cell.angle_gamma   90.00
#
_symmetry.space_group_name_H-M   'P 1'
#
loop_
_entity.id
_entity.type
_entity.pdbx_description
1 polymer ?
#
loop_
_entity_poly.entity_id
_entity_poly.type
_entity_poly.pdbx_seq_one_letter_code
_entity_poly.pdbx_strand_id
1 'polypeptide(L)' 'MQAKVVIVGSLNMDLVIRAQRLPRPGETLSGETFDTVPGGKGANQAVA' A
#
# COMPACT_ATOMS: atom_id res chain seq x y z
N MET A 1 22.22 19.34 17.86
CA MET A 1 21.88 17.92 17.63
C MET A 1 20.43 17.84 17.19
N GLN A 2 20.10 17.13 16.11
CA GLN A 2 18.70 16.81 15.80
C GLN A 2 18.17 15.79 16.81
N ALA A 3 16.89 15.89 17.17
CA ALA A 3 16.22 14.90 18.01
C ALA A 3 16.15 13.55 17.27
N LYS A 4 16.33 12.45 18.02
CA LYS A 4 16.12 11.10 17.48
C LYS A 4 14.62 10.79 17.48
N VAL A 5 14.11 10.26 16.37
CA VAL A 5 12.72 9.82 16.22
C VAL A 5 12.70 8.29 16.13
N VAL A 6 11.75 7.66 16.82
CA VAL A 6 11.50 6.22 16.74
C VAL A 6 10.06 6.02 16.25
N ILE A 7 9.88 5.19 15.24
CA ILE A 7 8.56 4.84 14.70
C ILE A 7 8.31 3.37 14.98
N VAL A 8 7.23 3.09 15.71
CA VAL A 8 6.75 1.74 15.99
C VAL A 8 5.43 1.60 15.26
N GLY A 9 5.38 0.74 14.24
CA GLY A 9 4.20 0.60 13.43
C GLY A 9 4.28 -0.54 12.41
N SER A 10 3.25 -0.62 11.58
CA SER A 10 3.06 -1.69 10.59
C SER A 10 4.01 -1.58 9.40
N LEU A 11 4.43 -2.73 8.88
CA LEU A 11 5.04 -2.92 7.57
C LEU A 11 4.20 -3.95 6.80
N ASN A 12 3.84 -3.62 5.56
CA ASN A 12 3.05 -4.48 4.68
C ASN A 12 3.74 -4.61 3.31
N MET A 13 3.33 -5.64 2.55
CA MET A 13 3.46 -5.65 1.10
C MET A 13 2.10 -5.29 0.52
N ASP A 14 2.01 -4.12 -0.11
CA ASP A 14 0.78 -3.68 -0.75
C ASP A 14 0.70 -4.29 -2.16
N LEU A 15 -0.42 -4.95 -2.44
CA LEU A 15 -0.73 -5.54 -3.74
C LEU A 15 -1.71 -4.59 -4.46
N VAL A 16 -1.21 -3.82 -5.42
CA VAL A 16 -1.97 -2.75 -6.05
C VAL A 16 -2.41 -3.19 -7.44
N ILE A 17 -3.73 -3.24 -7.66
CA ILE A 17 -4.33 -3.50 -8.98
C ILE A 17 -5.02 -2.22 -9.46
N ARG A 18 -4.75 -1.81 -10.70
CA ARG A 18 -5.52 -0.76 -11.37
C ARG A 18 -6.58 -1.39 -12.26
N ALA A 19 -7.79 -0.87 -12.21
CA ALA A 19 -8.89 -1.26 -13.09
C ALA A 19 -9.75 -0.03 -13.40
N GLN A 20 -10.54 -0.09 -14.46
CA GLN A 20 -11.39 1.02 -14.92
C GLN A 20 -12.40 1.49 -13.85
N ARG A 21 -12.78 0.60 -12.94
CA ARG A 21 -13.69 0.85 -11.82
C ARG A 21 -13.56 -0.24 -10.75
N LEU A 22 -14.25 -0.06 -9.63
CA LEU A 22 -14.46 -1.13 -8.65
C LEU A 22 -15.39 -2.22 -9.21
N PRO A 23 -15.16 -3.50 -8.85
CA PRO A 23 -16.06 -4.59 -9.21
C PRO A 23 -17.38 -4.49 -8.45
N ARG A 24 -18.46 -4.99 -9.07
CA ARG A 24 -19.76 -5.17 -8.39
C ARG A 24 -19.76 -6.48 -7.59
N PRO A 25 -20.67 -6.65 -6.60
CA PRO A 25 -20.82 -7.92 -5.90
C PRO A 25 -21.05 -9.08 -6.87
N GLY A 26 -20.22 -10.13 -6.78
CA GLY A 26 -20.30 -11.32 -7.63
C GLY A 26 -19.63 -11.19 -9.01
N GLU A 27 -19.06 -10.03 -9.35
CA GLU A 27 -18.39 -9.80 -10.62
C GLU A 27 -16.88 -10.09 -10.54
N THR A 28 -16.33 -10.75 -11.56
CA THR A 28 -14.89 -10.79 -11.81
C THR A 28 -14.53 -9.75 -12.87
N LEU A 29 -13.59 -8.85 -12.55
CA LEU A 29 -13.13 -7.78 -13.44
C LEU A 29 -11.62 -7.91 -13.68
N SER A 30 -11.19 -7.86 -14.94
CA SER A 30 -9.77 -7.84 -15.29
C SER A 30 -9.12 -6.51 -14.90
N GLY A 31 -7.96 -6.59 -14.25
CA GLY A 31 -7.10 -5.43 -14.01
C GLY A 31 -6.30 -5.03 -15.26
N GLU A 32 -5.85 -3.78 -15.30
CA GLU A 32 -4.99 -3.21 -16.34
C GLU A 32 -3.51 -3.32 -15.96
N THR A 33 -3.18 -3.09 -14.69
CA THR A 33 -1.82 -3.24 -14.14
C THR A 33 -1.84 -3.91 -12.77
N PHE A 34 -0.72 -4.52 -12.40
CA PHE A 34 -0.49 -5.12 -11.09
C PHE A 34 0.92 -4.78 -10.60
N ASP A 35 1.01 -4.19 -9.42
CA ASP A 35 2.25 -3.79 -8.77
C ASP A 35 2.33 -4.36 -7.34
N THR A 36 3.54 -4.74 -6.93
CA THR A 36 3.85 -5.11 -5.55
C THR A 36 4.78 -4.06 -4.96
N VAL A 37 4.35 -3.34 -3.94
CA VAL A 37 5.13 -2.24 -3.34
C VAL A 37 5.23 -2.38 -1.83
N PRO A 38 6.39 -2.07 -1.21
CA PRO A 38 6.45 -1.94 0.24
C PRO A 38 5.48 -0.86 0.73
N GLY A 39 4.75 -1.16 1.79
CA GLY A 39 3.74 -0.27 2.33
C GLY A 39 3.53 -0.45 3.83
N GLY A 40 2.37 -0.02 4.31
CA GLY A 40 2.05 0.03 5.73
C GLY A 40 2.32 1.41 6.35
N LYS A 41 1.42 1.84 7.23
CA LYS A 41 1.44 3.20 7.79
C LYS A 41 2.73 3.51 8.55
N GLY A 42 3.22 2.56 9.36
CA GLY A 42 4.48 2.70 10.10
C GLY A 42 5.69 2.83 9.16
N ALA A 43 5.81 1.92 8.19
CA ALA A 43 6.88 1.97 7.20
C ALA A 43 6.86 3.26 6.37
N ASN A 44 5.67 3.68 5.89
CA ASN A 44 5.52 4.91 5.11
C ASN A 44 5.92 6.15 5.93
N GLN A 45 5.57 6.19 7.22
CA GLN A 45 6.00 7.28 8.11
C GLN A 45 7.50 7.26 8.41
N ALA A 46 8.13 6.07 8.40
CA ALA A 46 9.57 5.94 8.62
C ALA A 46 10.41 6.38 7.43
N VAL A 47 9.83 6.38 6.23
CA VAL A 47 10.49 6.83 4.98
C VAL A 47 10.21 8.31 4.68
N ALA A 48 9.04 8.82 5.04
CA ALA A 48 8.59 10.21 4.77
C ALA A 48 9.43 11.27 5.50
#